data_AF-A0AAN9X6W2-F1
#
_entry.id   AF-A0AAN9X6W2-F1
#
_cell.length_a   1.000
_cell.length_b   1.000
_cell.length_c   1.000
_cell.angle_alpha   90.00
_cell.angle_beta   90.00
_cell.angle_gamma   90.00
#
_symmetry.space_group_name_H-M   'P 1'
#
loop_
_entity.id
_entity.type
_entity.pdbx_description
1 polymer ?
#
loop_
_entity_poly.entity_id
_entity_poly.type
_entity_poly.pdbx_seq_one_letter_code
_entity_poly.pdbx_strand_id
1 'polypeptide(L)'
;MVWAPSMCLDPERKNTYHSVQRAILRTFMVWAHIHRDTHTQFHITETEILRPIHSPFSCCRLLNATLFSISLYKPLTSLSLPTLHFLPTTNLPFLDSTTLSSSSAMSHFKTKYHDELIANAAYIGTPGKGILAADESTGTIGKRLDSINVENVESNRRALRELLFTAPGALQYLSGVIFFEETLYQSTASGKRFVDVLKEAGVLPGIKVDKGTVDLAGTNGETTTQGLDGLGQRCAKYYEAGARFAKWRAVLKIGPTEPSELAIHENAYGLARYAAICQENGLVPIVEPEILVDGAHDIHKCAAVTERVLAACYKALSDHHVLLEGTLLKPNMVTPGSKSAKVSPEAVAEHTVKALLRTVPAAVPAIVFLSGGQSEEEASLNLNAINQVKGKKPWSLSFSFGRALQQSTLKAWGGKDENVKKAQAAFLVRAKANSEATLGTYKGNSELAEGAKESLHSDNYKY
;
A
#
# COMPACT_ATOMS: atom_id res chain seq x y z
N MET A 1 -59.28 -19.71 48.04
CA MET A 1 -58.14 -20.60 48.36
C MET A 1 -57.29 -20.72 47.12
N VAL A 2 -56.26 -19.88 47.00
CA VAL A 2 -54.82 -20.13 47.28
C VAL A 2 -54.09 -20.75 46.07
N TRP A 3 -53.17 -19.93 45.57
CA TRP A 3 -52.07 -20.10 44.62
C TRP A 3 -51.15 -21.31 44.83
N ALA A 4 -50.59 -21.87 43.74
CA ALA A 4 -49.16 -21.72 43.34
C ALA A 4 -48.76 -22.74 42.23
N PRO A 5 -47.81 -22.40 41.33
CA PRO A 5 -47.36 -23.24 40.22
C PRO A 5 -46.07 -24.03 40.53
N SER A 6 -45.91 -25.23 39.95
CA SER A 6 -44.69 -26.03 39.96
C SER A 6 -43.80 -25.72 38.75
N MET A 7 -42.59 -25.22 39.00
CA MET A 7 -41.51 -25.11 38.01
C MET A 7 -40.72 -26.43 37.95
N CYS A 8 -40.63 -27.04 36.77
CA CYS A 8 -39.59 -28.02 36.45
C CYS A 8 -38.26 -27.30 36.17
N LEU A 9 -37.17 -27.76 36.79
CA LEU A 9 -35.80 -27.33 36.48
C LEU A 9 -35.09 -28.42 35.65
N ASP A 10 -34.42 -27.93 34.62
CA ASP A 10 -33.70 -28.61 33.54
C ASP A 10 -32.32 -29.18 33.99
N PRO A 11 -31.90 -30.40 33.58
CA PRO A 11 -30.61 -31.01 33.91
C PRO A 11 -29.35 -30.42 33.24
N GLU A 12 -29.43 -29.46 32.32
CA GLU A 12 -28.27 -29.07 31.49
C GLU A 12 -27.20 -28.17 32.14
N ARG A 13 -27.38 -27.67 33.37
CA ARG A 13 -26.40 -26.75 34.02
C ARG A 13 -25.24 -27.40 34.78
N LYS A 14 -25.08 -28.73 34.73
CA LYS A 14 -23.93 -29.42 35.38
C LYS A 14 -22.72 -29.67 34.48
N ASN A 15 -22.87 -29.61 33.15
CA ASN A 15 -21.77 -29.90 32.22
C ASN A 15 -20.88 -28.70 31.85
N THR A 16 -21.33 -27.47 32.15
CA THR A 16 -20.60 -26.24 31.79
C THR A 16 -19.52 -25.84 32.82
N TYR A 17 -19.60 -26.34 34.06
CA TYR A 17 -18.62 -26.02 35.11
C TYR A 17 -17.34 -26.86 35.00
N HIS A 18 -17.46 -28.12 34.55
CA HIS A 18 -16.30 -29.02 34.39
C HIS A 18 -15.50 -28.81 33.11
N SER A 19 -16.07 -28.17 32.09
CA SER A 19 -15.35 -27.82 30.85
C SER A 19 -14.46 -26.58 31.02
N VAL A 20 -14.92 -25.58 31.77
CA VAL A 20 -14.17 -24.34 32.04
C VAL A 20 -12.95 -24.60 32.95
N GLN A 21 -13.09 -25.44 33.97
CA GLN A 21 -11.96 -25.79 34.85
C GLN A 21 -10.85 -26.59 34.12
N ARG A 22 -11.20 -27.45 33.16
CA ARG A 22 -10.21 -28.18 32.35
C ARG A 22 -9.52 -27.30 31.30
N ALA A 23 -10.20 -26.26 30.81
CA ALA A 23 -9.60 -25.30 29.89
C ALA A 23 -8.54 -24.42 30.59
N ILE A 24 -8.83 -23.94 31.80
CA ILE A 24 -7.90 -23.10 32.58
C ILE A 24 -6.63 -23.86 32.98
N LEU A 25 -6.74 -25.14 33.38
CA LEU A 25 -5.57 -25.96 33.71
C LEU A 25 -4.69 -26.27 32.48
N ARG A 26 -5.28 -26.45 31.29
CA ARG A 26 -4.53 -26.70 30.04
C ARG A 26 -3.78 -25.46 29.56
N THR A 27 -4.35 -24.27 29.71
CA THR A 27 -3.66 -23.02 29.36
C THR A 27 -2.49 -22.73 30.30
N PHE A 28 -2.60 -23.07 31.59
CA PHE A 28 -1.50 -22.89 32.56
C PHE A 28 -0.33 -23.87 32.34
N MET A 29 -0.59 -25.12 31.97
CA MET A 29 0.48 -26.10 31.70
C MET A 29 1.25 -25.80 30.41
N VAL A 30 0.60 -25.23 29.38
CA VAL A 30 1.26 -24.82 28.14
C VAL A 30 2.13 -23.57 28.36
N TRP A 31 1.68 -22.63 29.19
CA TRP A 31 2.47 -21.44 29.55
C TRP A 31 3.75 -21.80 30.33
N ALA A 32 3.66 -22.75 31.27
CA ALA A 32 4.79 -23.23 32.07
C ALA A 32 5.80 -24.09 31.29
N HIS A 33 5.40 -24.68 30.16
CA HIS A 33 6.31 -25.46 29.30
C HIS A 33 7.10 -24.58 28.31
N ILE A 34 6.56 -23.41 27.95
CA ILE A 34 7.16 -22.48 26.97
C ILE A 34 8.23 -21.57 27.60
N HIS A 35 8.26 -21.39 28.93
CA HIS A 35 9.17 -20.44 29.61
C HIS A 35 10.33 -21.11 30.37
N ARG A 36 10.69 -22.34 30.02
CA ARG A 36 11.83 -23.03 30.64
C ARG A 36 13.15 -22.66 29.93
N ASP A 37 13.47 -21.38 29.90
CA ASP A 37 14.80 -20.85 29.54
C ASP A 37 14.93 -19.38 29.97
N THR A 38 14.78 -19.12 31.28
CA THR A 38 15.37 -17.93 31.92
C THR A 38 15.64 -18.26 33.39
N HIS A 39 16.87 -18.04 33.84
CA HIS A 39 17.27 -18.17 35.24
C HIS A 39 16.52 -17.16 36.12
N THR A 40 15.38 -17.56 36.69
CA THR A 40 14.76 -16.83 37.81
C THR A 40 14.04 -17.81 38.73
N GLN A 41 14.54 -18.00 39.95
CA GLN A 41 13.88 -18.80 40.99
C GLN A 41 12.73 -17.99 41.62
N PHE A 42 11.52 -18.55 41.67
CA PHE A 42 10.44 -18.07 42.52
C PHE A 42 10.09 -19.15 43.55
N HIS A 43 10.20 -18.80 44.83
CA HIS A 43 9.68 -19.59 45.95
C HIS A 43 8.22 -19.20 46.22
N ILE A 44 7.30 -20.17 46.21
CA ILE A 44 5.92 -20.00 46.70
C ILE A 44 5.61 -21.18 47.63
N THR A 45 5.19 -20.87 48.86
CA THR A 45 4.73 -21.83 49.87
C THR A 45 3.21 -22.04 49.77
N GLU A 46 2.78 -23.30 49.76
CA GLU A 46 1.37 -23.72 49.84
C GLU A 46 0.79 -23.51 51.26
N THR A 47 -0.39 -22.90 51.37
CA THR A 47 -1.37 -23.30 52.40
C THR A 47 -2.79 -22.78 52.13
N GLU A 48 -3.73 -23.73 52.18
CA GLU A 48 -5.17 -23.65 52.50
C GLU A 48 -6.15 -22.93 51.56
N ILE A 49 -6.75 -23.71 50.66
CA ILE A 49 -8.12 -23.52 50.18
C ILE A 49 -8.94 -24.68 50.72
N LEU A 50 -9.92 -24.42 51.60
CA LEU A 50 -11.16 -25.20 51.78
C LEU A 50 -12.04 -24.52 52.85
N ARG A 51 -13.19 -23.95 52.45
CA ARG A 51 -14.48 -24.07 53.17
C ARG A 51 -15.63 -23.43 52.36
N PRO A 52 -16.79 -24.09 52.24
CA PRO A 52 -17.97 -23.58 51.52
C PRO A 52 -18.92 -22.81 52.46
N ILE A 53 -19.60 -21.78 51.96
CA ILE A 53 -20.72 -21.13 52.67
C ILE A 53 -21.97 -21.16 51.81
N HIS A 54 -23.00 -21.80 52.35
CA HIS A 54 -24.40 -21.76 51.90
C HIS A 54 -25.08 -20.47 52.38
N SER A 55 -26.00 -19.94 51.55
CA SER A 55 -27.31 -19.31 51.92
C SER A 55 -27.59 -17.93 51.29
N PRO A 56 -28.84 -17.65 50.82
CA PRO A 56 -29.23 -16.42 50.13
C PRO A 56 -30.04 -15.43 51.01
N PHE A 57 -30.31 -14.23 50.45
CA PHE A 57 -31.28 -13.16 50.79
C PHE A 57 -30.78 -11.78 51.25
N SER A 58 -31.35 -10.78 50.55
CA SER A 58 -31.84 -9.45 50.98
C SER A 58 -30.92 -8.31 51.44
N CYS A 59 -30.74 -7.36 50.51
CA CYS A 59 -31.19 -5.96 50.55
C CYS A 59 -31.30 -5.16 51.87
N CYS A 60 -30.77 -3.93 51.78
CA CYS A 60 -31.11 -2.66 52.45
C CYS A 60 -30.47 -2.24 53.79
N ARG A 61 -29.77 -1.07 53.70
CA ARG A 61 -29.58 0.02 54.70
C ARG A 61 -28.68 -0.31 55.91
N LEU A 62 -27.87 0.56 56.50
CA LEU A 62 -27.66 2.03 56.51
C LEU A 62 -26.36 2.29 57.33
N LEU A 63 -25.64 3.39 57.04
CA LEU A 63 -24.64 4.09 57.91
C LEU A 63 -23.33 3.30 58.20
N ASN A 64 -22.12 3.86 58.21
CA ASN A 64 -21.66 5.22 58.51
C ASN A 64 -20.29 5.46 57.87
N ALA A 65 -19.99 6.73 57.62
CA ALA A 65 -18.75 7.25 57.06
C ALA A 65 -17.54 7.04 57.98
N THR A 66 -16.35 6.82 57.40
CA THR A 66 -15.12 7.49 57.85
C THR A 66 -14.11 7.58 56.70
N LEU A 67 -13.85 8.81 56.25
CA LEU A 67 -12.70 9.20 55.45
C LEU A 67 -11.47 9.29 56.37
N PHE A 68 -10.32 8.78 55.94
CA PHE A 68 -9.03 9.30 56.41
C PHE A 68 -8.10 9.54 55.23
N SER A 69 -7.94 10.82 54.95
CA SER A 69 -6.80 11.42 54.27
C SER A 69 -5.70 11.59 55.31
N ILE A 70 -4.44 11.29 54.97
CA ILE A 70 -3.28 11.76 55.73
C ILE A 70 -2.33 12.46 54.76
N SER A 71 -2.27 13.78 54.90
CA SER A 71 -1.20 14.65 54.45
C SER A 71 -0.53 15.20 55.70
N LEU A 72 0.79 15.09 55.80
CA LEU A 72 1.59 15.87 56.75
C LEU A 72 2.79 16.48 56.01
N TYR A 73 2.78 17.80 56.00
CA TYR A 73 3.87 18.71 55.65
C TYR A 73 4.87 18.80 56.81
N LYS A 74 6.18 18.92 56.54
CA LYS A 74 6.96 20.15 56.77
C LYS A 74 8.42 20.06 56.29
N PRO A 75 9.05 21.19 55.92
CA PRO A 75 10.41 21.30 55.40
C PRO A 75 11.43 21.68 56.50
N LEU A 76 12.71 21.39 56.29
CA LEU A 76 13.82 21.89 57.12
C LEU A 76 15.00 22.32 56.24
N THR A 77 15.51 23.50 56.57
CA THR A 77 16.56 24.30 55.93
C THR A 77 17.97 23.93 56.39
N SER A 78 18.94 24.23 55.51
CA SER A 78 20.35 24.63 55.75
C SER A 78 21.19 23.85 56.78
N LEU A 79 22.27 23.22 56.30
CA LEU A 79 23.49 23.03 57.07
C LEU A 79 24.73 23.07 56.16
N SER A 80 25.76 23.67 56.72
CA SER A 80 27.00 24.21 56.13
C SER A 80 28.08 23.16 55.82
N LEU A 81 28.93 23.52 54.85
CA LEU A 81 30.21 22.91 54.49
C LEU A 81 31.19 22.74 55.67
N PRO A 82 32.08 21.76 55.60
CA PRO A 82 33.45 21.91 56.05
C PRO A 82 34.45 21.85 54.89
N THR A 83 35.28 22.90 54.83
CA THR A 83 36.50 23.05 54.07
C THR A 83 37.50 21.94 54.43
N LEU A 84 38.09 21.24 53.45
CA LEU A 84 39.31 20.46 53.67
C LEU A 84 40.31 20.65 52.53
N HIS A 85 41.58 20.61 52.92
CA HIS A 85 42.76 21.19 52.28
C HIS A 85 43.15 20.68 50.88
N PHE A 86 43.70 21.60 50.09
CA PHE A 86 44.59 21.35 48.94
C PHE A 86 45.99 20.91 49.40
N LEU A 87 46.60 19.96 48.68
CA LEU A 87 48.02 19.80 48.25
C LEU A 87 48.31 18.31 47.86
N PRO A 88 49.37 17.97 47.10
CA PRO A 88 49.49 18.10 45.65
C PRO A 88 49.72 16.74 44.93
N THR A 89 49.57 16.80 43.60
CA THR A 89 50.01 15.89 42.53
C THR A 89 50.99 14.75 42.85
N THR A 90 50.60 13.50 42.53
CA THR A 90 51.51 12.44 42.04
C THR A 90 50.81 11.54 41.02
N ASN A 91 51.29 11.59 39.78
CA ASN A 91 51.35 10.57 38.73
C ASN A 91 50.32 9.42 38.74
N LEU A 92 49.33 9.52 37.85
CA LEU A 92 48.67 8.37 37.24
C LEU A 92 49.03 8.33 35.75
N PRO A 93 49.39 7.16 35.20
CA PRO A 93 49.88 7.05 33.84
C PRO A 93 48.77 7.35 32.83
N PHE A 94 49.17 8.11 31.82
CA PHE A 94 48.45 8.46 30.61
C PHE A 94 47.87 7.20 29.95
N LEU A 95 46.56 6.99 30.08
CA LEU A 95 45.85 6.01 29.26
C LEU A 95 45.51 6.69 27.93
N ASP A 96 46.23 6.23 26.92
CA ASP A 96 46.22 6.69 25.55
C ASP A 96 44.80 6.76 24.98
N SER A 97 44.41 7.96 24.56
CA SER A 97 43.10 8.27 23.98
C SER A 97 43.08 7.88 22.50
N THR A 98 43.32 6.62 22.18
CA THR A 98 43.21 6.13 20.80
C THR A 98 42.71 4.69 20.80
N THR A 99 41.41 4.54 20.98
CA THR A 99 40.55 3.51 20.36
C THR A 99 39.15 3.63 20.97
N LEU A 100 38.50 4.77 20.73
CA LEU A 100 37.05 4.79 20.72
C LEU A 100 36.64 3.93 19.52
N SER A 101 36.33 2.66 19.85
CA SER A 101 35.49 1.77 19.07
C SER A 101 34.50 2.58 18.25
N SER A 102 34.62 2.47 16.92
CA SER A 102 33.65 3.04 15.99
C SER A 102 32.28 2.55 16.42
N SER A 103 31.50 3.45 17.02
CA SER A 103 30.08 3.23 17.19
C SER A 103 29.56 2.79 15.82
N SER A 104 29.00 1.60 15.73
CA SER A 104 28.22 1.19 14.57
C SER A 104 27.00 2.13 14.51
N ALA A 105 27.21 3.34 13.96
CA ALA A 105 26.11 4.16 13.52
C ALA A 105 25.36 3.25 12.55
N MET A 106 24.11 2.91 12.88
CA MET A 106 23.27 2.15 11.95
C MET A 106 23.30 2.92 10.64
N SER A 107 24.04 2.41 9.65
CA SER A 107 24.19 3.12 8.40
C SER A 107 22.81 3.09 7.75
N HIS A 108 22.20 4.27 7.58
CA HIS A 108 21.02 4.38 6.76
C HIS A 108 21.38 3.85 5.37
N PHE A 109 20.61 2.89 4.86
CA PHE A 109 20.87 2.26 3.57
C PHE A 109 20.81 3.31 2.47
N LYS A 110 21.98 3.77 2.02
CA LYS A 110 22.13 4.80 0.99
C LYS A 110 22.82 4.21 -0.22
N THR A 111 22.08 4.09 -1.32
CA THR A 111 22.64 3.61 -2.60
C THR A 111 23.37 4.74 -3.32
N LYS A 112 24.21 4.40 -4.31
CA LYS A 112 24.85 5.40 -5.18
C LYS A 112 23.86 6.23 -6.01
N TYR A 113 22.60 5.80 -6.09
CA TYR A 113 21.51 6.46 -6.82
C TYR A 113 20.59 7.28 -5.90
N HIS A 114 20.89 7.40 -4.60
CA HIS A 114 20.01 8.01 -3.61
C HIS A 114 19.37 9.33 -4.05
N ASP A 115 20.16 10.30 -4.50
CA ASP A 115 19.65 11.62 -4.88
C ASP A 115 18.89 11.57 -6.21
N GLU A 116 19.28 10.71 -7.15
CA GLU A 116 18.57 10.48 -8.42
C GLU A 116 17.20 9.83 -8.19
N LEU A 117 17.11 8.87 -7.27
CA LEU A 117 15.85 8.23 -6.89
C LEU A 117 14.86 9.26 -6.35
N ILE A 118 15.31 10.12 -5.43
CA ILE A 118 14.49 11.19 -4.85
C ILE A 118 14.03 12.16 -5.95
N ALA A 119 14.97 12.62 -6.80
CA ALA A 119 14.65 13.56 -7.87
C ALA A 119 13.64 12.99 -8.87
N ASN A 120 13.82 11.73 -9.31
CA ASN A 120 12.92 11.09 -10.26
C ASN A 120 11.55 10.80 -9.65
N ALA A 121 11.47 10.36 -8.39
CA ALA A 121 10.20 10.12 -7.70
C ALA A 121 9.42 11.43 -7.50
N ALA A 122 10.10 12.51 -7.11
CA ALA A 122 9.51 13.85 -7.03
C ALA A 122 9.06 14.35 -8.41
N TYR A 123 9.85 14.15 -9.46
CA TYR A 123 9.49 14.51 -10.84
C TYR A 123 8.22 13.79 -11.31
N ILE A 124 8.08 12.50 -11.02
CA ILE A 124 6.85 11.75 -11.33
C ILE A 124 5.62 12.40 -10.68
N GLY A 125 5.79 12.94 -9.46
CA GLY A 125 4.76 13.66 -8.71
C GLY A 125 4.51 15.11 -9.16
N THR A 126 5.05 15.56 -10.29
CA THR A 126 4.85 16.95 -10.78
C THR A 126 3.35 17.28 -10.90
N PRO A 127 2.86 18.39 -10.32
CA PRO A 127 1.47 18.82 -10.47
C PRO A 127 1.06 18.95 -11.94
N GLY A 128 -0.13 18.48 -12.29
CA GLY A 128 -0.60 18.47 -13.68
C GLY A 128 -0.06 17.30 -14.52
N LYS A 129 0.74 16.38 -13.96
CA LYS A 129 1.26 15.22 -14.67
C LYS A 129 0.92 13.92 -13.96
N GLY A 130 0.89 12.83 -14.72
CA GLY A 130 0.79 11.46 -14.19
C GLY A 130 1.45 10.43 -15.09
N ILE A 131 1.12 9.16 -14.88
CA ILE A 131 1.74 8.03 -15.57
C ILE A 131 0.75 7.38 -16.53
N LEU A 132 1.20 7.12 -17.76
CA LEU A 132 0.56 6.15 -18.66
C LEU A 132 1.09 4.74 -18.35
N ALA A 133 0.20 3.83 -17.98
CA ALA A 133 0.55 2.42 -17.79
C ALA A 133 0.32 1.66 -19.11
N ALA A 134 1.37 1.51 -19.92
CA ALA A 134 1.37 0.81 -21.21
C ALA A 134 2.17 -0.53 -21.11
N ASP A 135 2.10 -1.15 -19.93
CA ASP A 135 2.86 -2.34 -19.53
C ASP A 135 2.05 -3.64 -19.60
N GLU A 136 1.00 -3.66 -20.43
CA GLU A 136 0.27 -4.88 -20.71
C GLU A 136 1.21 -5.95 -21.27
N SER A 137 1.21 -7.13 -20.65
CA SER A 137 1.90 -8.32 -21.17
C SER A 137 1.35 -8.69 -22.56
N THR A 138 2.07 -9.52 -23.31
CA THR A 138 1.59 -10.04 -24.60
C THR A 138 0.20 -10.69 -24.50
N GLY A 139 -0.10 -11.39 -23.39
CA GLY A 139 -1.41 -11.98 -23.16
C GLY A 139 -2.50 -10.94 -22.86
N THR A 140 -2.18 -9.93 -22.04
CA THR A 140 -3.16 -8.89 -21.66
C THR A 140 -3.46 -7.93 -22.80
N ILE A 141 -2.44 -7.53 -23.58
CA ILE A 141 -2.66 -6.69 -24.76
C ILE A 141 -3.39 -7.46 -25.86
N GLY A 142 -3.22 -8.78 -25.95
CA GLY A 142 -4.02 -9.64 -26.84
C GLY A 142 -5.51 -9.47 -26.59
N LYS A 143 -5.97 -9.60 -25.35
CA LYS A 143 -7.38 -9.38 -24.98
C LYS A 143 -7.89 -7.97 -25.35
N ARG A 144 -7.02 -6.95 -25.30
CA ARG A 144 -7.36 -5.57 -25.70
C ARG A 144 -7.51 -5.44 -27.21
N LEU A 145 -6.58 -6.01 -27.98
CA LEU A 145 -6.61 -6.01 -29.44
C LEU A 145 -7.79 -6.85 -29.96
N ASP A 146 -8.08 -8.00 -29.35
CA ASP A 146 -9.23 -8.84 -29.67
C ASP A 146 -10.56 -8.07 -29.52
N SER A 147 -10.68 -7.20 -28.52
CA SER A 147 -11.89 -6.40 -28.29
C SER A 147 -12.21 -5.40 -29.42
N ILE A 148 -11.24 -5.12 -30.29
CA ILE A 148 -11.37 -4.29 -31.48
C ILE A 148 -11.10 -5.06 -32.77
N ASN A 149 -11.10 -6.41 -32.70
CA ASN A 149 -10.84 -7.33 -33.80
C ASN A 149 -9.47 -7.11 -34.49
N VAL A 150 -8.43 -6.81 -33.70
CA VAL A 150 -7.06 -6.66 -34.19
C VAL A 150 -6.22 -7.85 -33.75
N GLU A 151 -5.43 -8.41 -34.66
CA GLU A 151 -4.57 -9.55 -34.37
C GLU A 151 -3.42 -9.18 -33.41
N ASN A 152 -3.13 -10.05 -32.44
CA ASN A 152 -2.03 -9.87 -31.49
C ASN A 152 -0.66 -10.27 -32.06
N VAL A 153 -0.17 -9.50 -33.03
CA VAL A 153 1.19 -9.61 -33.58
C VAL A 153 2.06 -8.44 -33.12
N GLU A 154 3.38 -8.63 -33.13
CA GLU A 154 4.35 -7.62 -32.66
C GLU A 154 4.19 -6.28 -33.37
N SER A 155 3.95 -6.29 -34.68
CA SER A 155 3.74 -5.08 -35.48
C SER A 155 2.55 -4.25 -34.98
N ASN A 156 1.45 -4.89 -34.60
CA ASN A 156 0.25 -4.22 -34.07
C ASN A 156 0.46 -3.73 -32.65
N ARG A 157 1.16 -4.50 -31.80
CA ARG A 157 1.56 -4.04 -30.46
C ARG A 157 2.42 -2.78 -30.56
N ARG A 158 3.47 -2.82 -31.38
CA ARG A 158 4.35 -1.69 -31.68
C ARG A 158 3.56 -0.49 -32.23
N ALA A 159 2.65 -0.70 -33.18
CA ALA A 159 1.83 0.38 -33.76
C ALA A 159 0.95 1.09 -32.72
N LEU A 160 0.33 0.33 -31.81
CA LEU A 160 -0.42 0.91 -30.70
C LEU A 160 0.47 1.75 -29.77
N ARG A 161 1.67 1.25 -29.43
CA ARG A 161 2.61 2.00 -28.58
C ARG A 161 3.12 3.26 -29.27
N GLU A 162 3.47 3.16 -30.55
CA GLU A 162 3.87 4.30 -31.35
C GLU A 162 2.77 5.35 -31.44
N LEU A 163 1.52 4.94 -31.66
CA LEU A 163 0.35 5.82 -31.65
C LEU A 163 0.26 6.64 -30.36
N LEU A 164 0.40 5.98 -29.20
CA LEU A 164 0.34 6.62 -27.88
C LEU A 164 1.51 7.59 -27.67
N PHE A 165 2.74 7.17 -27.97
CA PHE A 165 3.95 7.95 -27.65
C PHE A 165 4.22 9.08 -28.63
N THR A 166 3.61 9.03 -29.82
CA THR A 166 3.73 10.09 -30.84
C THR A 166 2.51 11.01 -30.90
N ALA A 167 1.54 10.85 -29.99
CA ALA A 167 0.35 11.68 -29.92
C ALA A 167 0.70 13.16 -29.64
N PRO A 168 0.44 14.08 -30.60
CA PRO A 168 0.85 15.47 -30.45
C PRO A 168 0.23 16.13 -29.22
N GLY A 169 1.08 16.73 -28.38
CA GLY A 169 0.64 17.44 -27.18
C GLY A 169 0.16 16.56 -26.02
N ALA A 170 0.18 15.23 -26.13
CA ALA A 170 -0.25 14.36 -25.03
C ALA A 170 0.85 14.19 -23.97
N LEU A 171 2.11 14.04 -24.39
CA LEU A 171 3.24 13.76 -23.49
C LEU A 171 3.50 14.86 -22.44
N GLN A 172 3.08 16.11 -22.69
CA GLN A 172 3.23 17.20 -21.70
C GLN A 172 2.46 16.93 -20.39
N TYR A 173 1.40 16.11 -20.45
CA TYR A 173 0.56 15.72 -19.31
C TYR A 173 1.08 14.45 -18.61
N LEU A 174 2.17 13.88 -19.10
CA LEU A 174 2.77 12.67 -18.56
C LEU A 174 4.14 12.99 -17.94
N SER A 175 4.39 12.43 -16.76
CA SER A 175 5.69 12.43 -16.11
C SER A 175 6.42 11.11 -16.33
N GLY A 176 5.67 10.01 -16.55
CA GLY A 176 6.26 8.73 -16.90
C GLY A 176 5.36 7.83 -17.75
N VAL A 177 5.97 6.83 -18.38
CA VAL A 177 5.26 5.73 -19.05
C VAL A 177 5.82 4.40 -18.57
N ILE A 178 4.97 3.49 -18.11
CA ILE A 178 5.38 2.13 -17.75
C ILE A 178 5.34 1.28 -19.02
N PHE A 179 6.45 0.63 -19.34
CA PHE A 179 6.56 -0.32 -20.44
C PHE A 179 6.47 -1.77 -19.97
N PHE A 180 6.07 -2.63 -20.90
CA PHE A 180 6.44 -4.04 -20.87
C PHE A 180 7.84 -4.23 -21.49
N GLU A 181 8.53 -5.33 -21.17
CA GLU A 181 9.92 -5.55 -21.60
C GLU A 181 10.09 -5.47 -23.13
N GLU A 182 9.16 -6.05 -23.89
CA GLU A 182 9.16 -5.95 -25.36
C GLU A 182 9.23 -4.48 -25.83
N THR A 183 8.40 -3.60 -25.25
CA THR A 183 8.30 -2.19 -25.64
C THR A 183 9.54 -1.36 -25.26
N LEU A 184 10.24 -1.71 -24.17
CA LEU A 184 11.47 -1.02 -23.75
C LEU A 184 12.58 -1.09 -24.82
N TYR A 185 12.60 -2.18 -25.60
CA TYR A 185 13.57 -2.42 -26.65
C TYR A 185 13.02 -2.19 -28.07
N GLN A 186 11.73 -1.85 -28.20
CA GLN A 186 11.12 -1.53 -29.49
C GLN A 186 11.44 -0.10 -29.97
N SER A 187 11.18 0.12 -31.25
CA SER A 187 11.35 1.39 -31.96
C SER A 187 10.11 1.76 -32.77
N THR A 188 9.98 3.04 -33.07
CA THR A 188 9.03 3.58 -34.06
C THR A 188 9.27 2.98 -35.44
N ALA A 189 8.33 3.20 -36.37
CA ALA A 189 8.47 2.71 -37.75
C ALA A 189 9.67 3.36 -38.45
N SER A 190 10.05 4.55 -38.00
CA SER A 190 11.22 5.30 -38.44
C SER A 190 12.54 4.88 -37.77
N GLY A 191 12.54 3.88 -36.90
CA GLY A 191 13.75 3.33 -36.27
C GLY A 191 14.22 4.05 -35.01
N LYS A 192 13.44 5.00 -34.47
CA LYS A 192 13.77 5.69 -33.22
C LYS A 192 13.28 4.88 -32.03
N ARG A 193 14.13 4.63 -31.03
CA ARG A 193 13.72 3.86 -29.84
C ARG A 193 12.64 4.60 -29.07
N PHE A 194 11.66 3.87 -28.53
CA PHE A 194 10.60 4.49 -27.72
C PHE A 194 11.13 5.21 -26.49
N VAL A 195 12.20 4.71 -25.86
CA VAL A 195 12.87 5.40 -24.75
C VAL A 195 13.37 6.79 -25.13
N ASP A 196 13.87 6.97 -26.35
CA ASP A 196 14.39 8.25 -26.83
C ASP A 196 13.25 9.22 -27.18
N VAL A 197 12.15 8.70 -27.74
CA VAL A 197 10.90 9.48 -27.95
C VAL A 197 10.41 10.08 -26.63
N LEU A 198 10.36 9.28 -25.56
CA LEU A 198 9.91 9.76 -24.25
C LEU A 198 10.91 10.73 -23.62
N LYS A 199 12.21 10.42 -23.68
CA LYS A 199 13.27 11.25 -23.09
C LYS A 199 13.28 12.67 -23.68
N GLU A 200 13.13 12.80 -25.00
CA GLU A 200 13.06 14.09 -25.67
C GLU A 200 11.83 14.91 -25.28
N ALA A 201 10.74 14.25 -24.93
CA ALA A 201 9.54 14.88 -24.39
C ALA A 201 9.60 15.14 -22.87
N GLY A 202 10.72 14.80 -22.22
CA GLY A 202 10.88 14.90 -20.76
C GLY A 202 10.05 13.89 -19.99
N VAL A 203 9.64 12.77 -20.59
CA VAL A 203 8.86 11.72 -19.92
C VAL A 203 9.78 10.59 -19.51
N LEU A 204 9.73 10.17 -18.24
CA LEU A 204 10.57 9.08 -17.76
C LEU A 204 10.06 7.73 -18.31
N PRO A 205 10.93 6.86 -18.84
CA PRO A 205 10.58 5.47 -19.11
C PRO A 205 10.59 4.67 -17.81
N GLY A 206 9.56 3.85 -17.61
CA GLY A 206 9.46 2.89 -16.52
C GLY A 206 9.26 1.47 -17.05
N ILE A 207 9.48 0.47 -16.19
CA ILE A 207 9.44 -0.94 -16.60
C ILE A 207 8.67 -1.79 -15.60
N LYS A 208 7.74 -2.63 -16.09
CA LYS A 208 7.16 -3.70 -15.28
C LYS A 208 8.17 -4.81 -15.08
N VAL A 209 8.42 -5.21 -13.83
CA VAL A 209 9.47 -6.20 -13.51
C VAL A 209 8.98 -7.44 -12.73
N ASP A 210 7.72 -7.42 -12.29
CA ASP A 210 7.04 -8.61 -11.76
C ASP A 210 6.81 -9.64 -12.87
N LYS A 211 6.75 -10.92 -12.47
CA LYS A 211 6.46 -12.06 -13.35
C LYS A 211 5.05 -12.61 -13.12
N GLY A 212 4.13 -11.76 -12.67
CA GLY A 212 2.75 -12.14 -12.39
C GLY A 212 2.54 -12.85 -11.06
N THR A 213 1.28 -13.21 -10.82
CA THR A 213 0.79 -13.78 -9.56
C THR A 213 0.71 -15.29 -9.61
N VAL A 214 0.94 -15.93 -8.46
CA VAL A 214 0.66 -17.35 -8.22
C VAL A 214 -0.20 -17.53 -6.98
N ASP A 215 -0.97 -18.61 -6.95
CA ASP A 215 -1.89 -18.88 -5.85
C ASP A 215 -1.12 -19.29 -4.58
N LEU A 216 -1.59 -18.81 -3.42
CA LEU A 216 -1.08 -19.21 -2.11
C LEU A 216 -1.81 -20.47 -1.65
N ALA A 217 -1.08 -21.58 -1.51
CA ALA A 217 -1.63 -22.84 -1.01
C ALA A 217 -2.23 -22.66 0.40
N GLY A 218 -3.37 -23.32 0.65
CA GLY A 218 -4.09 -23.20 1.92
C GLY A 218 -4.91 -21.91 2.07
N THR A 219 -4.95 -21.07 1.04
CA THR A 219 -5.85 -19.90 0.99
C THR A 219 -7.03 -20.15 0.05
N ASN A 220 -8.09 -19.35 0.20
CA ASN A 220 -9.21 -19.38 -0.71
C ASN A 220 -8.89 -18.54 -1.96
N GLY A 221 -8.03 -19.03 -2.85
CA GLY A 221 -7.68 -18.37 -4.11
C GLY A 221 -7.07 -16.97 -3.95
N GLU A 222 -6.29 -16.77 -2.89
CA GLU A 222 -5.45 -15.58 -2.73
C GLU A 222 -4.09 -15.81 -3.41
N THR A 223 -3.36 -14.74 -3.69
CA THR A 223 -2.13 -14.81 -4.49
C THR A 223 -0.96 -14.13 -3.81
N THR A 224 0.25 -14.55 -4.17
CA THR A 224 1.50 -13.78 -4.02
C THR A 224 2.09 -13.51 -5.41
N THR A 225 3.06 -12.63 -5.50
CA THR A 225 3.65 -12.19 -6.79
C THR A 225 5.08 -12.68 -6.93
N GLN A 226 5.44 -13.16 -8.12
CA GLN A 226 6.76 -13.69 -8.43
C GLN A 226 7.62 -12.68 -9.18
N GLY A 227 8.94 -12.93 -9.21
CA GLY A 227 9.88 -12.17 -10.03
C GLY A 227 11.17 -11.73 -9.33
N LEU A 228 11.37 -12.05 -8.05
CA LEU A 228 12.56 -11.64 -7.30
C LEU A 228 13.85 -12.31 -7.83
N ASP A 229 13.74 -13.54 -8.32
CA ASP A 229 14.89 -14.26 -8.88
C ASP A 229 15.49 -13.52 -10.06
N GLY A 230 16.78 -13.17 -9.94
CA GLY A 230 17.53 -12.41 -10.93
C GLY A 230 17.06 -10.96 -11.12
N LEU A 231 16.25 -10.41 -10.20
CA LEU A 231 15.67 -9.07 -10.35
C LEU A 231 16.76 -7.98 -10.42
N GLY A 232 17.79 -8.05 -9.58
CA GLY A 232 18.88 -7.07 -9.58
C GLY A 232 19.58 -6.95 -10.94
N GLN A 233 19.93 -8.09 -11.56
CA GLN A 233 20.53 -8.10 -12.89
C GLN A 233 19.59 -7.54 -13.97
N ARG A 234 18.28 -7.81 -13.87
CA ARG A 234 17.30 -7.23 -14.79
C ARG A 234 17.18 -5.71 -14.59
N CYS A 235 17.07 -5.24 -13.34
CA CYS A 235 17.01 -3.81 -13.02
C CYS A 235 18.23 -3.05 -13.55
N ALA A 236 19.44 -3.58 -13.39
CA ALA A 236 20.65 -2.97 -13.94
C ALA A 236 20.56 -2.83 -15.48
N LYS A 237 20.16 -3.89 -16.18
CA LYS A 237 19.96 -3.85 -17.65
C LYS A 237 18.87 -2.88 -18.08
N TYR A 238 17.77 -2.79 -17.33
CA TYR A 238 16.70 -1.85 -17.64
C TYR A 238 17.11 -0.40 -17.41
N TYR A 239 17.88 -0.14 -16.36
CA TYR A 239 18.47 1.17 -16.10
C TYR A 239 19.38 1.61 -17.25
N GLU A 240 20.26 0.71 -17.73
CA GLU A 240 21.12 0.91 -18.91
C GLU A 240 20.29 1.14 -20.19
N ALA A 241 19.17 0.44 -20.34
CA ALA A 241 18.27 0.58 -21.48
C ALA A 241 17.49 1.91 -21.48
N GLY A 242 17.46 2.64 -20.36
CA GLY A 242 16.85 3.97 -20.24
C GLY A 242 15.73 4.08 -19.19
N ALA A 243 15.34 2.98 -18.53
CA ALA A 243 14.32 3.03 -17.48
C ALA A 243 14.82 3.78 -16.23
N ARG A 244 13.93 4.49 -15.55
CA ARG A 244 14.23 5.24 -14.31
C ARG A 244 13.29 4.92 -13.15
N PHE A 245 12.23 4.17 -13.42
CA PHE A 245 11.36 3.62 -12.40
C PHE A 245 10.88 2.23 -12.80
N ALA A 246 10.42 1.47 -11.82
CA ALA A 246 9.91 0.12 -12.01
C ALA A 246 8.49 0.02 -11.46
N LYS A 247 7.77 -1.03 -11.87
CA LYS A 247 6.46 -1.37 -11.34
C LYS A 247 6.41 -2.84 -10.94
N TRP A 248 5.79 -3.11 -9.80
CA TRP A 248 5.47 -4.45 -9.32
C TRP A 248 4.08 -4.49 -8.73
N ARG A 249 3.21 -5.33 -9.29
CA ARG A 249 1.82 -5.47 -8.83
C ARG A 249 1.64 -6.67 -7.92
N ALA A 250 1.22 -6.41 -6.68
CA ALA A 250 0.59 -7.39 -5.81
C ALA A 250 -0.95 -7.33 -5.92
N VAL A 251 -1.62 -8.46 -5.69
CA VAL A 251 -3.07 -8.57 -5.82
C VAL A 251 -3.66 -9.15 -4.54
N LEU A 252 -4.61 -8.42 -3.98
CA LEU A 252 -5.39 -8.83 -2.82
C LEU A 252 -6.88 -8.73 -3.17
N LYS A 253 -7.72 -9.45 -2.44
CA LYS A 253 -9.17 -9.44 -2.65
C LYS A 253 -9.91 -9.28 -1.35
N ILE A 254 -11.14 -8.77 -1.43
CA ILE A 254 -12.05 -8.65 -0.31
C ILE A 254 -13.08 -9.77 -0.40
N GLY A 255 -13.13 -10.60 0.63
CA GLY A 255 -14.14 -11.65 0.76
C GLY A 255 -14.56 -11.84 2.20
N PRO A 256 -15.27 -12.94 2.51
CA PRO A 256 -15.70 -13.24 3.88
C PRO A 256 -14.51 -13.41 4.82
N THR A 257 -13.44 -14.04 4.35
CA THR A 257 -12.22 -14.33 5.11
C THR A 257 -10.98 -13.63 4.54
N GLU A 258 -11.09 -13.03 3.36
CA GLU A 258 -9.99 -12.37 2.64
C GLU A 258 -10.01 -10.84 2.82
N PRO A 259 -8.84 -10.17 2.81
CA PRO A 259 -7.52 -10.79 2.69
C PRO A 259 -7.06 -11.42 4.01
N SER A 260 -6.49 -12.62 3.93
CA SER A 260 -5.91 -13.32 5.08
C SER A 260 -4.61 -12.66 5.54
N GLU A 261 -4.19 -12.93 6.78
CA GLU A 261 -2.88 -12.46 7.26
C GLU A 261 -1.73 -12.95 6.38
N LEU A 262 -1.81 -14.19 5.88
CA LEU A 262 -0.80 -14.76 5.00
C LEU A 262 -0.70 -13.96 3.69
N ALA A 263 -1.83 -13.68 3.03
CA ALA A 263 -1.83 -12.93 1.78
C ALA A 263 -1.32 -11.48 1.97
N ILE A 264 -1.68 -10.82 3.08
CA ILE A 264 -1.16 -9.48 3.39
C ILE A 264 0.35 -9.53 3.59
N HIS A 265 0.83 -10.45 4.43
CA HIS A 265 2.26 -10.59 4.75
C HIS A 265 3.10 -10.88 3.51
N GLU A 266 2.74 -11.91 2.73
CA GLU A 266 3.50 -12.34 1.55
C GLU A 266 3.62 -11.23 0.50
N ASN A 267 2.53 -10.50 0.24
CA ASN A 267 2.55 -9.41 -0.72
C ASN A 267 3.33 -8.19 -0.19
N ALA A 268 3.18 -7.84 1.10
CA ALA A 268 3.92 -6.73 1.70
C ALA A 268 5.45 -6.98 1.67
N TYR A 269 5.89 -8.17 2.07
CA TYR A 269 7.31 -8.54 2.03
C TYR A 269 7.83 -8.76 0.61
N GLY A 270 7.00 -9.24 -0.32
CA GLY A 270 7.33 -9.30 -1.75
C GLY A 270 7.62 -7.91 -2.31
N LEU A 271 6.72 -6.95 -2.08
CA LEU A 271 6.87 -5.55 -2.49
C LEU A 271 8.08 -4.88 -1.84
N ALA A 272 8.36 -5.13 -0.56
CA ALA A 272 9.48 -4.53 0.14
C ALA A 272 10.84 -5.02 -0.40
N ARG A 273 10.98 -6.33 -0.65
CA ARG A 273 12.17 -6.90 -1.30
C ARG A 273 12.36 -6.35 -2.72
N TYR A 274 11.29 -6.29 -3.50
CA TYR A 274 11.30 -5.69 -4.83
C TYR A 274 11.79 -4.23 -4.79
N ALA A 275 11.28 -3.43 -3.86
CA ALA A 275 11.60 -2.02 -3.76
C ALA A 275 13.08 -1.79 -3.42
N ALA A 276 13.61 -2.52 -2.43
CA ALA A 276 15.03 -2.44 -2.07
C ALA A 276 15.95 -2.78 -3.27
N ILE A 277 15.66 -3.88 -3.98
CA ILE A 277 16.44 -4.31 -5.16
C ILE A 277 16.37 -3.26 -6.28
N CYS A 278 15.21 -2.61 -6.48
CA CYS A 278 15.12 -1.53 -7.48
C CYS A 278 15.99 -0.33 -7.11
N GLN A 279 15.98 0.09 -5.84
CA GLN A 279 16.77 1.22 -5.37
C GLN A 279 18.28 0.96 -5.43
N GLU A 280 18.72 -0.28 -5.17
CA GLU A 280 20.10 -0.72 -5.40
C GLU A 280 20.58 -0.49 -6.84
N ASN A 281 19.65 -0.59 -7.79
CA ASN A 281 19.91 -0.55 -9.22
C ASN A 281 19.41 0.74 -9.90
N GLY A 282 19.07 1.77 -9.13
CA GLY A 282 18.76 3.11 -9.65
C GLY A 282 17.36 3.28 -10.24
N LEU A 283 16.43 2.36 -9.95
CA LEU A 283 15.05 2.45 -10.37
C LEU A 283 14.17 2.83 -9.18
N VAL A 284 13.37 3.89 -9.32
CA VAL A 284 12.31 4.24 -8.36
C VAL A 284 11.24 3.13 -8.37
N PRO A 285 10.98 2.41 -7.26
CA PRO A 285 9.94 1.40 -7.25
C PRO A 285 8.55 2.01 -7.05
N ILE A 286 7.64 1.71 -7.98
CA ILE A 286 6.20 1.87 -7.77
C ILE A 286 5.69 0.63 -7.03
N VAL A 287 5.30 0.83 -5.77
CA VAL A 287 4.71 -0.19 -4.90
C VAL A 287 3.21 -0.25 -5.18
N GLU A 288 2.73 -1.34 -5.81
CA GLU A 288 1.33 -1.50 -6.23
C GLU A 288 0.63 -2.66 -5.48
N PRO A 289 0.10 -2.43 -4.26
CA PRO A 289 -0.74 -3.40 -3.55
C PRO A 289 -2.21 -3.22 -3.97
N GLU A 290 -2.59 -3.76 -5.13
CA GLU A 290 -3.96 -3.61 -5.65
C GLU A 290 -4.92 -4.50 -4.85
N ILE A 291 -5.89 -3.87 -4.19
CA ILE A 291 -7.06 -4.55 -3.65
C ILE A 291 -8.15 -4.54 -4.71
N LEU A 292 -8.55 -5.72 -5.17
CA LEU A 292 -9.57 -5.89 -6.19
C LEU A 292 -10.94 -5.42 -5.71
N VAL A 293 -11.69 -4.83 -6.64
CA VAL A 293 -13.03 -4.28 -6.43
C VAL A 293 -14.10 -5.39 -6.39
N ASP A 294 -13.74 -6.64 -6.71
CA ASP A 294 -14.69 -7.75 -6.84
C ASP A 294 -15.50 -7.98 -5.55
N GLY A 295 -16.83 -8.08 -5.70
CA GLY A 295 -17.74 -8.45 -4.61
C GLY A 295 -18.80 -7.39 -4.29
N ALA A 296 -19.59 -7.65 -3.25
CA ALA A 296 -20.71 -6.82 -2.79
C ALA A 296 -20.40 -6.06 -1.49
N HIS A 297 -19.12 -5.79 -1.22
CA HIS A 297 -18.70 -5.06 -0.04
C HIS A 297 -19.00 -3.56 -0.18
N ASP A 298 -19.23 -2.88 0.94
CA ASP A 298 -19.42 -1.43 0.96
C ASP A 298 -18.06 -0.69 0.95
N ILE A 299 -18.13 0.64 0.83
CA ILE A 299 -16.94 1.49 0.82
C ILE A 299 -16.18 1.46 2.16
N HIS A 300 -16.87 1.21 3.27
CA HIS A 300 -16.26 1.15 4.61
C HIS A 300 -15.39 -0.10 4.78
N LYS A 301 -15.84 -1.25 4.27
CA LYS A 301 -15.04 -2.47 4.23
C LYS A 301 -13.81 -2.29 3.34
N CYS A 302 -13.96 -1.66 2.18
CA CYS A 302 -12.83 -1.32 1.31
C CYS A 302 -11.82 -0.39 2.03
N ALA A 303 -12.30 0.63 2.75
CA ALA A 303 -11.45 1.52 3.52
C ALA A 303 -10.66 0.76 4.61
N ALA A 304 -11.33 -0.09 5.39
CA ALA A 304 -10.70 -0.86 6.45
C ALA A 304 -9.64 -1.83 5.93
N VAL A 305 -9.91 -2.51 4.82
CA VAL A 305 -8.94 -3.42 4.19
C VAL A 305 -7.77 -2.62 3.60
N THR A 306 -8.03 -1.49 2.95
CA THR A 306 -6.99 -0.60 2.41
C THR A 306 -6.06 -0.11 3.52
N GLU A 307 -6.60 0.36 4.64
CA GLU A 307 -5.78 0.80 5.78
C GLU A 307 -4.89 -0.33 6.32
N ARG A 308 -5.46 -1.54 6.50
CA ARG A 308 -4.70 -2.70 7.00
C ARG A 308 -3.56 -3.11 6.06
N VAL A 309 -3.84 -3.16 4.76
CA VAL A 309 -2.85 -3.57 3.74
C VAL A 309 -1.74 -2.53 3.62
N LEU A 310 -2.07 -1.24 3.56
CA LEU A 310 -1.07 -0.17 3.46
C LEU A 310 -0.20 -0.08 4.71
N ALA A 311 -0.77 -0.24 5.91
CA ALA A 311 0.01 -0.30 7.14
C ALA A 311 1.04 -1.44 7.12
N ALA A 312 0.64 -2.64 6.67
CA ALA A 312 1.55 -3.77 6.51
C ALA A 312 2.64 -3.50 5.46
N CYS A 313 2.28 -2.90 4.32
CA CYS A 313 3.25 -2.54 3.29
C CYS A 313 4.31 -1.56 3.80
N TYR A 314 3.92 -0.47 4.48
CA TYR A 314 4.88 0.50 4.99
C TYR A 314 5.73 -0.04 6.14
N LYS A 315 5.18 -0.93 6.98
CA LYS A 315 5.99 -1.67 7.96
C LYS A 315 7.05 -2.53 7.26
N ALA A 316 6.68 -3.30 6.24
CA ALA A 316 7.63 -4.12 5.49
C ALA A 316 8.67 -3.28 4.75
N LEU A 317 8.29 -2.16 4.12
CA LEU A 317 9.22 -1.22 3.49
C LEU A 317 10.24 -0.67 4.50
N SER A 318 9.79 -0.33 5.71
CA SER A 318 10.68 0.09 6.80
C SER A 318 11.64 -1.02 7.25
N ASP A 319 11.16 -2.26 7.38
CA ASP A 319 11.97 -3.41 7.78
C ASP A 319 13.05 -3.75 6.74
N HIS A 320 12.78 -3.44 5.47
CA HIS A 320 13.72 -3.61 4.36
C HIS A 320 14.54 -2.34 4.06
N HIS A 321 14.49 -1.34 4.94
CA HIS A 321 15.29 -0.11 4.85
C HIS A 321 15.10 0.67 3.53
N VAL A 322 13.91 0.60 2.96
CA VAL A 322 13.58 1.28 1.70
C VAL A 322 13.52 2.80 1.92
N LEU A 323 14.20 3.56 1.06
CA LEU A 323 14.18 5.02 1.05
C LEU A 323 12.83 5.52 0.52
N LEU A 324 11.91 5.96 1.38
CA LEU A 324 10.54 6.31 0.99
C LEU A 324 10.46 7.51 0.04
N GLU A 325 11.36 8.47 0.19
CA GLU A 325 11.53 9.64 -0.68
C GLU A 325 11.84 9.25 -2.13
N GLY A 326 12.45 8.07 -2.31
CA GLY A 326 12.75 7.46 -3.60
C GLY A 326 11.77 6.35 -4.00
N THR A 327 10.52 6.37 -3.50
CA THR A 327 9.45 5.43 -3.88
C THR A 327 8.20 6.15 -4.41
N LEU A 328 7.28 5.38 -4.97
CA LEU A 328 5.93 5.83 -5.30
C LEU A 328 4.93 4.77 -4.84
N LEU A 329 3.72 5.19 -4.44
CA LEU A 329 2.63 4.26 -4.13
C LEU A 329 1.60 4.25 -5.27
N LYS A 330 1.18 3.07 -5.71
CA LYS A 330 0.08 2.89 -6.65
C LYS A 330 -1.02 2.04 -6.02
N PRO A 331 -1.90 2.64 -5.21
CA PRO A 331 -2.97 1.92 -4.55
C PRO A 331 -4.24 1.95 -5.42
N ASN A 332 -5.20 1.09 -5.09
CA ASN A 332 -6.59 1.29 -5.49
C ASN A 332 -7.16 2.55 -4.82
N MET A 333 -8.11 3.22 -5.48
CA MET A 333 -9.02 4.13 -4.79
C MET A 333 -9.94 3.33 -3.85
N VAL A 334 -10.45 3.97 -2.80
CA VAL A 334 -11.39 3.34 -1.88
C VAL A 334 -12.81 3.48 -2.43
N THR A 335 -13.32 2.40 -3.03
CA THR A 335 -14.64 2.33 -3.66
C THR A 335 -15.48 1.19 -3.08
N PRO A 336 -16.82 1.21 -3.24
CA PRO A 336 -17.63 0.01 -3.06
C PRO A 336 -17.20 -1.11 -4.01
N GLY A 337 -17.61 -2.34 -3.69
CA GLY A 337 -17.38 -3.50 -4.56
C GLY A 337 -18.16 -3.43 -5.87
N SER A 338 -17.75 -4.20 -6.87
CA SER A 338 -18.31 -4.20 -8.23
C SER A 338 -19.80 -4.57 -8.29
N LYS A 339 -20.30 -5.29 -7.28
CA LYS A 339 -21.71 -5.70 -7.14
C LYS A 339 -22.50 -4.82 -6.17
N SER A 340 -21.87 -3.77 -5.62
CA SER A 340 -22.49 -2.78 -4.77
C SER A 340 -22.95 -1.56 -5.57
N ALA A 341 -23.86 -0.77 -5.00
CA ALA A 341 -24.23 0.51 -5.60
C ALA A 341 -23.00 1.44 -5.68
N LYS A 342 -22.85 2.14 -6.80
CA LYS A 342 -21.85 3.21 -6.93
C LYS A 342 -22.16 4.34 -5.95
N VAL A 343 -21.12 5.03 -5.52
CA VAL A 343 -21.21 6.21 -4.66
C VAL A 343 -20.65 7.43 -5.39
N SER A 344 -20.84 8.62 -4.84
CA SER A 344 -20.36 9.85 -5.47
C SER A 344 -18.83 9.95 -5.43
N PRO A 345 -18.21 10.71 -6.35
CA PRO A 345 -16.78 10.99 -6.32
C PRO A 345 -16.28 11.58 -4.99
N GLU A 346 -17.09 12.41 -4.34
CA GLU A 346 -16.77 13.00 -3.04
C GLU A 346 -16.67 11.93 -1.95
N ALA A 347 -17.58 10.95 -1.94
CA ALA A 347 -17.53 9.84 -1.00
C ALA A 347 -16.28 8.96 -1.23
N VAL A 348 -15.93 8.67 -2.48
CA VAL A 348 -14.67 7.98 -2.83
C VAL A 348 -13.47 8.78 -2.35
N ALA A 349 -13.48 10.09 -2.59
CA ALA A 349 -12.39 10.98 -2.25
C ALA A 349 -12.12 11.06 -0.74
N GLU A 350 -13.17 11.26 0.06
CA GLU A 350 -13.07 11.34 1.51
C GLU A 350 -12.50 10.05 2.11
N HIS A 351 -13.02 8.88 1.70
CA HIS A 351 -12.55 7.60 2.21
C HIS A 351 -11.12 7.30 1.76
N THR A 352 -10.79 7.62 0.51
CA THR A 352 -9.45 7.41 -0.04
C THR A 352 -8.43 8.27 0.70
N VAL A 353 -8.62 9.59 0.77
CA VAL A 353 -7.68 10.50 1.44
C VAL A 353 -7.52 10.16 2.92
N LYS A 354 -8.60 9.78 3.59
CA LYS A 354 -8.57 9.36 5.00
C LYS A 354 -7.75 8.09 5.22
N ALA A 355 -7.93 7.07 4.38
CA ALA A 355 -7.15 5.83 4.46
C ALA A 355 -5.64 6.09 4.26
N LEU A 356 -5.30 6.96 3.30
CA LEU A 356 -3.92 7.35 3.03
C LEU A 356 -3.31 8.13 4.20
N LEU A 357 -4.02 9.13 4.74
CA LEU A 357 -3.59 9.91 5.91
C LEU A 357 -3.32 9.07 7.16
N ARG A 358 -3.95 7.91 7.29
CA ARG A 358 -3.78 7.00 8.42
C ARG A 358 -2.60 6.05 8.28
N THR A 359 -2.01 5.92 7.08
CA THR A 359 -1.10 4.79 6.78
C THR A 359 0.16 5.17 6.02
N VAL A 360 0.09 6.17 5.14
CA VAL A 360 1.22 6.56 4.28
C VAL A 360 2.10 7.56 5.05
N PRO A 361 3.42 7.37 5.15
CA PRO A 361 4.32 8.39 5.67
C PRO A 361 4.48 9.57 4.71
N ALA A 362 4.62 10.79 5.25
CA ALA A 362 4.77 12.02 4.46
C ALA A 362 6.05 12.07 3.59
N ALA A 363 7.03 11.20 3.85
CA ALA A 363 8.27 11.10 3.09
C ALA A 363 8.07 10.56 1.65
N VAL A 364 6.99 9.81 1.40
CA VAL A 364 6.62 9.42 0.04
C VAL A 364 6.36 10.71 -0.77
N PRO A 365 6.82 10.86 -2.01
CA PRO A 365 6.59 12.08 -2.78
C PRO A 365 5.23 12.10 -3.48
N ALA A 366 4.78 10.95 -4.02
CA ALA A 366 3.54 10.88 -4.77
C ALA A 366 2.83 9.52 -4.69
N ILE A 367 1.51 9.60 -4.82
CA ILE A 367 0.59 8.47 -4.90
C ILE A 367 -0.08 8.54 -6.27
N VAL A 368 0.13 7.52 -7.08
CA VAL A 368 -0.28 7.46 -8.48
C VAL A 368 -1.32 6.36 -8.65
N PHE A 369 -2.60 6.69 -8.47
CA PHE A 369 -3.68 5.70 -8.38
C PHE A 369 -3.77 4.80 -9.62
N LEU A 370 -4.05 3.52 -9.40
CA LEU A 370 -4.55 2.65 -10.47
C LEU A 370 -6.04 2.94 -10.71
N SER A 371 -6.51 2.79 -11.96
CA SER A 371 -7.93 2.99 -12.29
C SER A 371 -8.80 1.79 -11.91
N GLY A 372 -8.20 0.59 -11.81
CA GLY A 372 -8.96 -0.64 -11.59
C GLY A 372 -9.99 -0.85 -12.70
N GLY A 373 -11.23 -1.19 -12.32
CA GLY A 373 -12.36 -1.37 -13.24
C GLY A 373 -13.16 -0.11 -13.57
N GLN A 374 -12.73 1.08 -13.11
CA GLN A 374 -13.44 2.33 -13.37
C GLN A 374 -13.46 2.67 -14.86
N SER A 375 -14.50 3.38 -15.29
CA SER A 375 -14.51 4.01 -16.64
C SER A 375 -13.46 5.13 -16.73
N GLU A 376 -13.16 5.59 -17.95
CA GLU A 376 -12.22 6.70 -18.15
C GLU A 376 -12.70 7.97 -17.45
N GLU A 377 -14.01 8.24 -17.52
CA GLU A 377 -14.62 9.42 -16.91
C GLU A 377 -14.72 9.29 -15.38
N GLU A 378 -15.13 8.12 -14.88
CA GLU A 378 -15.21 7.84 -13.44
C GLU A 378 -13.84 8.00 -12.77
N ALA A 379 -12.78 7.45 -13.37
CA ALA A 379 -11.42 7.56 -12.84
C ALA A 379 -10.97 9.03 -12.71
N SER A 380 -11.36 9.89 -13.67
CA SER A 380 -10.99 11.31 -13.66
C SER A 380 -11.82 12.13 -12.70
N LEU A 381 -13.12 11.85 -12.60
CA LEU A 381 -14.00 12.49 -11.61
C LEU A 381 -13.58 12.15 -10.18
N ASN A 382 -13.26 10.88 -9.91
CA ASN A 382 -12.78 10.44 -8.61
C ASN A 382 -11.42 11.07 -8.26
N LEU A 383 -10.46 11.07 -9.19
CA LEU A 383 -9.17 11.72 -8.98
C LEU A 383 -9.30 13.23 -8.74
N ASN A 384 -10.21 13.88 -9.48
CA ASN A 384 -10.51 15.29 -9.30
C ASN A 384 -11.06 15.57 -7.90
N ALA A 385 -12.06 14.79 -7.47
CA ALA A 385 -12.64 14.92 -6.14
C ALA A 385 -11.59 14.68 -5.03
N ILE A 386 -10.70 13.68 -5.21
CA ILE A 386 -9.56 13.42 -4.30
C ILE A 386 -8.69 14.67 -4.12
N ASN A 387 -8.37 15.36 -5.21
CA ASN A 387 -7.57 16.60 -5.16
C ASN A 387 -8.34 17.81 -4.63
N GLN A 388 -9.68 17.80 -4.67
CA GLN A 388 -10.53 18.84 -4.11
C GLN A 388 -10.76 18.73 -2.60
N VAL A 389 -10.49 17.55 -1.99
CA VAL A 389 -10.61 17.35 -0.53
C VAL A 389 -9.79 18.41 0.21
N LYS A 390 -10.42 19.12 1.16
CA LYS A 390 -9.75 20.15 1.95
C LYS A 390 -8.89 19.52 3.05
N GLY A 391 -7.80 20.20 3.41
CA GLY A 391 -6.89 19.76 4.46
C GLY A 391 -5.58 19.16 3.96
N LYS A 392 -4.81 18.61 4.91
CA LYS A 392 -3.45 18.11 4.70
C LYS A 392 -3.45 16.95 3.72
N LYS A 393 -2.62 17.07 2.68
CA LYS A 393 -2.29 16.02 1.71
C LYS A 393 -0.79 16.20 1.42
N PRO A 394 0.10 15.56 2.20
CA PRO A 394 1.55 15.81 2.10
C PRO A 394 2.20 15.18 0.86
N TRP A 395 1.42 14.46 0.04
CA TRP A 395 1.83 13.81 -1.21
C TRP A 395 1.17 14.47 -2.40
N SER A 396 1.80 14.40 -3.58
CA SER A 396 1.07 14.56 -4.84
C SER A 396 0.09 13.39 -5.03
N LEU A 397 -1.15 13.69 -5.44
CA LEU A 397 -2.19 12.70 -5.72
C LEU A 397 -2.50 12.71 -7.22
N SER A 398 -1.95 11.74 -7.93
CA SER A 398 -1.97 11.66 -9.40
C SER A 398 -2.44 10.28 -9.88
N PHE A 399 -2.26 9.99 -11.16
CA PHE A 399 -2.72 8.78 -11.83
C PHE A 399 -1.56 7.92 -12.34
N SER A 400 -1.76 6.60 -12.34
CA SER A 400 -1.03 5.63 -13.15
C SER A 400 -2.03 4.74 -13.87
N PHE A 401 -2.57 5.25 -14.97
CA PHE A 401 -3.73 4.67 -15.64
C PHE A 401 -3.34 3.94 -16.92
N GLY A 402 -3.85 2.71 -17.06
CA GLY A 402 -3.79 1.95 -18.31
C GLY A 402 -5.11 2.10 -19.05
N ARG A 403 -6.08 1.23 -18.71
CA ARG A 403 -7.44 1.25 -19.24
C ARG A 403 -8.08 2.64 -19.31
N ALA A 404 -8.03 3.40 -18.22
CA ALA A 404 -8.67 4.71 -18.11
C ALA A 404 -8.03 5.83 -18.96
N LEU A 405 -6.91 5.54 -19.64
CA LEU A 405 -6.28 6.41 -20.63
C LEU A 405 -6.33 5.84 -22.06
N GLN A 406 -6.60 4.54 -22.22
CA GLN A 406 -6.42 3.84 -23.49
C GLN A 406 -7.71 3.32 -24.10
N GLN A 407 -8.82 3.20 -23.37
CA GLN A 407 -10.02 2.51 -23.86
C GLN A 407 -10.62 3.22 -25.09
N SER A 408 -10.88 4.53 -25.00
CA SER A 408 -11.43 5.28 -26.12
C SER A 408 -10.44 5.40 -27.28
N THR A 409 -9.14 5.50 -26.98
CA THR A 409 -8.06 5.47 -27.96
C THR A 409 -8.06 4.18 -28.78
N LEU A 410 -8.16 3.02 -28.11
CA LEU A 410 -8.22 1.71 -28.75
C LEU A 410 -9.43 1.59 -29.66
N LYS A 411 -10.62 1.96 -29.17
CA LYS A 411 -11.85 1.95 -29.98
C LYS A 411 -11.77 2.88 -31.19
N ALA A 412 -11.24 4.08 -30.99
CA ALA A 412 -11.08 5.06 -32.06
C ALA A 412 -10.08 4.60 -33.12
N TRP A 413 -9.01 3.89 -32.72
CA TRP A 413 -7.99 3.35 -33.64
C TRP A 413 -8.54 2.18 -34.45
N GLY A 414 -9.07 1.16 -33.78
CA GLY A 414 -9.61 -0.05 -34.43
C GLY A 414 -8.58 -0.82 -35.28
N GLY A 415 -7.27 -0.63 -35.03
CA GLY A 415 -6.19 -1.24 -35.82
C GLY A 415 -5.95 -0.65 -37.20
N LYS A 416 -6.51 0.52 -37.51
CA LYS A 416 -6.48 1.11 -38.86
C LYS A 416 -5.61 2.37 -38.91
N ASP A 417 -4.73 2.45 -39.91
CA ASP A 417 -3.79 3.56 -40.07
C ASP A 417 -4.51 4.90 -40.33
N GLU A 418 -5.62 4.88 -41.07
CA GLU A 418 -6.43 6.08 -41.33
C GLU A 418 -7.03 6.68 -40.05
N ASN A 419 -7.13 5.91 -38.97
CA ASN A 419 -7.73 6.33 -37.71
C ASN A 419 -6.71 6.84 -36.68
N VAL A 420 -5.41 6.79 -36.97
CA VAL A 420 -4.34 7.16 -36.01
C VAL A 420 -4.56 8.55 -35.43
N LYS A 421 -4.85 9.57 -36.27
CA LYS A 421 -5.07 10.94 -35.80
C LYS A 421 -6.29 11.07 -34.89
N LYS A 422 -7.37 10.34 -35.21
CA LYS A 422 -8.59 10.32 -34.39
C LYS A 422 -8.33 9.69 -33.02
N ALA A 423 -7.59 8.59 -32.99
CA ALA A 423 -7.20 7.92 -31.75
C ALA A 423 -6.25 8.78 -30.90
N GLN A 424 -5.27 9.44 -31.51
CA GLN A 424 -4.38 10.38 -30.81
C GLN A 424 -5.14 11.56 -30.20
N ALA A 425 -6.18 12.07 -30.88
CA ALA A 425 -7.04 13.10 -30.33
C ALA A 425 -7.84 12.59 -29.10
N ALA A 426 -8.40 11.37 -29.17
CA ALA A 426 -9.07 10.75 -28.02
C ALA A 426 -8.12 10.56 -26.82
N PHE A 427 -6.89 10.10 -27.08
CA PHE A 427 -5.86 9.97 -26.06
C PHE A 427 -5.51 11.30 -25.41
N LEU A 428 -5.31 12.36 -26.22
CA LEU A 428 -5.02 13.71 -25.74
C LEU A 428 -6.12 14.24 -24.82
N VAL A 429 -7.39 14.04 -25.18
CA VAL A 429 -8.54 14.43 -24.34
C VAL A 429 -8.42 13.77 -22.97
N ARG A 430 -8.14 12.47 -22.91
CA ARG A 430 -8.01 11.76 -21.63
C ARG A 430 -6.77 12.17 -20.85
N ALA A 431 -5.63 12.38 -21.50
CA ALA A 431 -4.41 12.85 -20.85
C ALA A 431 -4.62 14.24 -20.21
N LYS A 432 -5.27 15.16 -20.93
CA LYS A 432 -5.61 16.50 -20.43
C LYS A 432 -6.61 16.46 -19.28
N ALA A 433 -7.69 15.69 -19.41
CA ALA A 433 -8.70 15.57 -18.36
C ALA A 433 -8.11 15.02 -17.04
N ASN A 434 -7.23 14.02 -17.13
CA ASN A 434 -6.53 13.49 -15.96
C ASN A 434 -5.51 14.47 -15.39
N SER A 435 -4.81 15.24 -16.23
CA SER A 435 -3.94 16.34 -15.80
C SER A 435 -4.72 17.38 -14.98
N GLU A 436 -5.85 17.85 -15.47
CA GLU A 436 -6.74 18.78 -14.77
C GLU A 436 -7.27 18.16 -13.46
N ALA A 437 -7.54 16.86 -13.44
CA ALA A 437 -7.98 16.15 -12.24
C ALA A 437 -6.90 16.11 -11.15
N THR A 438 -5.61 16.04 -11.50
CA THR A 438 -4.51 16.17 -10.50
C THR A 438 -4.48 17.55 -9.84
N LEU A 439 -5.04 18.57 -10.48
CA LEU A 439 -5.11 19.94 -9.98
C LEU A 439 -6.45 20.24 -9.29
N GLY A 440 -7.39 19.29 -9.29
CA GLY A 440 -8.74 19.49 -8.79
C GLY A 440 -9.57 20.48 -9.63
N THR A 441 -9.22 20.67 -10.91
CA THR A 441 -9.85 21.64 -11.80
C THR A 441 -10.64 21.01 -12.95
N TYR A 442 -10.70 19.68 -13.03
CA TYR A 442 -11.47 18.99 -14.06
C TYR A 442 -12.97 19.20 -13.85
N LYS A 443 -13.69 19.58 -14.91
CA LYS A 443 -15.10 19.98 -14.86
C LYS A 443 -16.09 18.93 -15.40
N GLY A 444 -15.62 17.75 -15.82
CA GLY A 444 -16.50 16.71 -16.37
C GLY A 444 -17.13 17.06 -17.73
N ASN A 445 -16.54 18.02 -18.45
CA ASN A 445 -17.10 18.59 -19.67
C ASN A 445 -16.24 18.34 -20.92
N SER A 446 -15.27 17.41 -20.84
CA SER A 446 -14.50 17.03 -22.02
C SER A 446 -15.38 16.37 -23.08
N GLU A 447 -15.09 16.58 -24.36
CA GLU A 447 -15.74 15.85 -25.44
C GLU A 447 -15.40 14.36 -25.33
N LEU A 448 -16.35 13.57 -24.84
CA LEU A 448 -16.13 12.16 -24.57
C LEU A 448 -16.18 11.35 -25.87
N ALA A 449 -15.08 10.68 -26.19
CA ALA A 449 -15.04 9.67 -27.23
C ALA A 449 -15.81 8.40 -26.81
N GLU A 450 -16.13 7.57 -27.80
CA GLU A 450 -16.81 6.29 -27.60
C GLU A 450 -16.05 5.42 -26.58
N GLY A 451 -16.78 4.82 -25.63
CA GLY A 451 -16.20 3.98 -24.58
C GLY A 451 -15.79 4.71 -23.30
N ALA A 452 -15.73 6.04 -23.26
CA ALA A 452 -15.21 6.76 -22.10
C ALA A 452 -16.03 6.57 -20.81
N LYS A 453 -17.33 6.27 -20.92
CA LYS A 453 -18.22 6.00 -19.76
C LYS A 453 -18.40 4.52 -19.45
N GLU A 454 -17.89 3.62 -20.28
CA GLU A 454 -18.09 2.19 -20.11
C GLU A 454 -17.31 1.67 -18.90
N SER A 455 -17.95 0.79 -18.11
CA SER A 455 -17.24 0.08 -17.05
C SER A 455 -16.12 -0.74 -17.66
N LEU A 456 -14.92 -0.66 -17.08
CA LEU A 456 -13.75 -1.39 -17.54
C LEU A 456 -13.45 -2.59 -16.64
N HIS A 457 -14.33 -2.89 -15.67
CA HIS A 457 -14.21 -4.00 -14.75
C HIS A 457 -14.25 -5.36 -15.47
N SER A 458 -13.50 -6.29 -14.93
CA SER A 458 -13.46 -7.70 -15.34
C SER A 458 -13.16 -8.50 -14.09
N ASP A 459 -14.00 -9.50 -13.81
CA ASP A 459 -13.90 -10.32 -12.60
C ASP A 459 -12.50 -10.95 -12.49
N ASN A 460 -11.88 -10.83 -11.31
CA ASN A 460 -10.57 -11.41 -11.00
C ASN A 460 -9.49 -11.04 -12.04
N TYR A 461 -9.42 -9.77 -12.44
CA TYR A 461 -8.51 -9.31 -13.49
C TYR A 461 -7.03 -9.65 -13.19
N LYS A 462 -6.44 -10.49 -14.06
CA LYS A 462 -5.02 -10.88 -14.06
C LYS A 462 -4.31 -10.30 -15.30
N TYR A 463 -3.10 -9.76 -15.10
CA TYR A 463 -2.24 -9.19 -16.15
C TYR A 463 -1.46 -10.24 -16.95
#